data_AF-A0A822FUF7-F1
#
_entry.id   AF-A0A822FUF7-F1
#
_cell.length_a   1.000
_cell.length_b   1.000
_cell.length_c   1.000
_cell.angle_alpha   90.00
_cell.angle_beta   90.00
_cell.angle_gamma   90.00
#
_symmetry.space_group_name_H-M   'P 1'
#
loop_
_entity.id
_entity.type
_entity.pdbx_description
1 polymer ?
#
loop_
_entity_poly.entity_id
_entity_poly.type
_entity_poly.pdbx_seq_one_letter_code
_entity_poly.pdbx_strand_id
1 'polypeptide(L)'
;GYLLSNQVRHQDYFDQLATLCRCQNEKKNRQLSSGTVPPSQTPTVSPLPCMSIMRADAIPLPPHLQQNMDLLAKHLVDPHQQHQLSSLLIQYSKLFDNSRHNISDIVIHNVFNTVPHTPPTSRPHRNPHTHEETQRLIDEFLAAGLIQESSSPYAAPAFIVP
;
A
#
# COMPACT_ATOMS: atom_id res chain seq x y z
N GLY A 1 -14.20 -39.51 -22.05
CA GLY A 1 -14.19 -40.04 -20.68
C GLY A 1 -13.13 -39.32 -19.89
N TYR A 2 -13.47 -38.97 -18.65
CA TYR A 2 -12.66 -38.33 -17.60
C TYR A 2 -12.42 -36.81 -17.74
N LEU A 3 -13.07 -36.03 -16.87
CA LEU A 3 -12.52 -34.90 -16.07
C LEU A 3 -13.68 -34.11 -15.40
N LEU A 4 -14.42 -34.74 -14.48
CA LEU A 4 -15.46 -34.07 -13.66
C LEU A 4 -15.32 -34.34 -12.15
N SER A 5 -14.19 -34.85 -11.66
CA SER A 5 -14.07 -35.29 -10.26
C SER A 5 -13.31 -34.34 -9.31
N ASN A 6 -12.73 -33.23 -9.78
CA ASN A 6 -11.94 -32.32 -8.93
C ASN A 6 -12.59 -30.98 -8.58
N GLN A 7 -13.77 -30.67 -9.15
CA GLN A 7 -14.41 -29.37 -8.98
C GLN A 7 -15.19 -29.23 -7.66
N VAL A 8 -15.67 -30.35 -7.11
CA VAL A 8 -16.51 -30.36 -5.89
C VAL A 8 -15.70 -30.02 -4.63
N ARG A 9 -14.47 -30.52 -4.49
CA ARG A 9 -13.65 -30.27 -3.27
C ARG A 9 -13.14 -28.84 -3.12
N HIS A 10 -13.03 -28.09 -4.22
CA HIS A 10 -12.60 -26.68 -4.16
C HIS A 10 -13.75 -25.76 -3.73
N GLN A 11 -14.99 -26.09 -4.09
CA GLN A 11 -16.18 -25.33 -3.72
C GLN A 11 -16.37 -25.31 -2.19
N ASP A 12 -16.25 -26.47 -1.55
CA ASP A 12 -16.43 -26.62 -0.10
C ASP A 12 -15.41 -25.80 0.72
N TYR A 13 -14.18 -25.67 0.21
CA TYR A 13 -13.14 -24.86 0.86
C TYR A 13 -13.43 -23.36 0.78
N PHE A 14 -13.88 -22.88 -0.38
CA PHE A 14 -14.25 -21.47 -0.54
C PHE A 14 -15.51 -21.10 0.25
N ASP A 15 -16.49 -22.02 0.36
CA ASP A 15 -17.69 -21.82 1.16
C ASP A 15 -17.40 -21.80 2.67
N GLN A 16 -16.43 -22.61 3.13
CA GLN A 16 -15.94 -22.54 4.51
C GLN A 16 -15.25 -21.21 4.82
N LEU A 17 -14.39 -20.71 3.93
CA LEU A 17 -13.73 -19.41 4.10
C LEU A 17 -14.73 -18.25 4.09
N ALA A 18 -15.71 -18.28 3.19
CA ALA A 18 -16.76 -17.25 3.12
C ALA A 18 -17.64 -17.24 4.39
N THR A 19 -17.85 -18.40 5.01
CA THR A 19 -18.60 -18.52 6.27
C THR A 19 -17.79 -17.99 7.45
N LEU A 20 -16.49 -18.29 7.52
CA LEU A 20 -15.60 -17.77 8.56
C LEU A 20 -15.47 -16.24 8.53
N CYS A 21 -15.37 -15.64 7.34
CA CYS A 21 -15.33 -14.19 7.17
C CYS A 21 -16.64 -13.50 7.63
N ARG A 22 -17.80 -14.13 7.40
CA ARG A 22 -19.10 -13.59 7.86
C ARG A 22 -19.21 -13.58 9.39
N CYS A 23 -18.79 -14.66 10.05
CA CYS A 23 -18.87 -14.75 11.52
C CYS A 23 -17.94 -13.78 12.26
N GLN A 24 -16.78 -13.43 11.67
CA GLN A 24 -15.87 -12.44 12.27
C GLN A 24 -16.44 -11.01 12.21
N ASN A 25 -17.10 -10.65 11.10
CA ASN A 25 -17.66 -9.31 10.93
C ASN A 25 -18.88 -9.06 11.82
N GLU A 26 -19.71 -10.07 12.08
CA GLU A 26 -20.84 -9.94 13.02
C GLU A 26 -20.40 -9.77 14.49
N LYS A 27 -19.33 -10.45 14.90
CA LYS A 27 -18.77 -10.29 16.27
C LYS A 27 -18.18 -8.90 16.48
N LYS A 28 -17.59 -8.30 15.45
CA LYS A 28 -17.04 -6.95 15.49
C LYS A 28 -18.15 -5.88 15.54
N ASN A 29 -19.25 -6.08 14.82
CA ASN A 29 -20.39 -5.15 14.84
C ASN A 29 -21.21 -5.21 16.14
N ARG A 30 -21.30 -6.37 16.82
CA ARG A 30 -21.98 -6.43 18.13
C ARG A 30 -21.22 -5.72 19.25
N GLN A 31 -19.91 -5.51 19.13
CA GLN A 31 -19.14 -4.74 20.12
C GLN A 31 -19.27 -3.22 19.96
N LEU A 32 -19.86 -2.74 18.86
CA LEU A 32 -20.08 -1.30 18.61
C LEU A 32 -21.48 -0.80 19.01
N SER A 33 -22.37 -1.65 19.53
CA SER A 33 -23.78 -1.30 19.73
C SER A 33 -24.29 -1.59 21.14
N SER A 34 -23.55 -1.21 22.17
CA SER A 34 -24.10 -1.07 23.51
C SER A 34 -23.37 0.02 24.29
N GLY A 35 -23.97 1.19 24.38
CA GLY A 35 -23.42 2.32 25.13
C GLY A 35 -24.41 3.48 25.21
N THR A 36 -25.48 3.29 25.98
CA THR A 36 -26.43 4.32 26.41
C THR A 36 -25.69 5.44 27.15
N VAL A 37 -25.87 6.69 26.73
CA VAL A 37 -25.28 7.89 27.36
C VAL A 37 -26.28 8.50 28.36
N PRO A 38 -25.87 8.78 29.62
CA PRO A 38 -26.38 9.91 30.39
C PRO A 38 -25.28 10.97 30.62
N PRO A 39 -25.65 12.24 30.94
CA PRO A 39 -24.77 13.38 30.73
C PRO A 39 -23.96 13.79 31.96
N SER A 40 -22.86 14.48 31.66
CA SER A 40 -22.09 15.41 32.51
C SER A 40 -21.19 14.80 33.58
N GLN A 41 -19.88 14.83 33.29
CA GLN A 41 -18.83 15.31 34.21
C GLN A 41 -17.50 15.41 33.44
N THR A 42 -16.79 16.52 33.64
CA THR A 42 -15.43 16.80 33.17
C THR A 42 -14.44 15.81 33.80
N PRO A 43 -13.42 15.37 33.04
CA PRO A 43 -12.15 15.04 33.70
C PRO A 43 -10.92 15.59 32.97
N THR A 44 -10.07 16.18 33.80
CA THR A 44 -8.63 16.40 33.68
C THR A 44 -7.92 15.40 32.75
N VAL A 45 -7.30 15.90 31.68
CA VAL A 45 -6.47 15.10 30.77
C VAL A 45 -5.07 14.97 31.36
N SER A 46 -4.74 13.77 31.83
CA SER A 46 -3.37 13.31 32.09
C SER A 46 -2.56 13.25 30.79
N PRO A 47 -1.27 13.64 30.79
CA PRO A 47 -0.44 13.53 29.60
C PRO A 47 -0.21 12.05 29.23
N LEU A 48 -0.48 11.72 27.96
CA LEU A 48 -0.30 10.39 27.39
C LEU A 48 1.17 9.93 27.48
N PRO A 49 1.42 8.62 27.63
CA PRO A 49 2.76 8.06 27.62
C PRO A 49 3.41 8.28 26.25
N CYS A 50 4.55 8.97 26.25
CA CYS A 50 5.42 9.15 25.09
C CYS A 50 5.89 7.76 24.62
N MET A 51 5.43 7.34 23.45
CA MET A 51 5.96 6.17 22.76
C MET A 51 7.44 6.43 22.49
N SER A 52 8.31 5.84 23.30
CA SER A 52 9.75 5.83 23.04
C SER A 52 9.99 4.92 21.84
N ILE A 53 10.03 5.54 20.66
CA ILE A 53 10.33 4.87 19.41
C ILE A 53 11.81 4.47 19.45
N MET A 54 12.06 3.17 19.31
CA MET A 54 13.40 2.58 19.38
C MET A 54 14.35 3.25 18.39
N ARG A 55 15.56 3.52 18.87
CA ARG A 55 16.65 4.19 18.16
C ARG A 55 17.00 3.35 16.91
N ALA A 56 16.69 3.88 15.73
CA ALA A 56 17.07 3.28 14.47
C ALA A 56 18.56 3.56 14.22
N ASP A 57 19.29 2.52 13.83
CA ASP A 57 20.69 2.56 13.43
C ASP A 57 20.95 3.65 12.39
N ALA A 58 22.15 4.21 12.40
CA ALA A 58 22.57 5.28 11.49
C ALA A 58 22.57 4.80 10.03
N ILE A 59 21.44 4.94 9.36
CA ILE A 59 21.30 4.68 7.93
C ILE A 59 22.07 5.79 7.19
N PRO A 60 22.99 5.47 6.26
CA PRO A 60 23.64 6.46 5.42
C PRO A 60 22.59 7.18 4.58
N LEU A 61 22.38 8.47 4.84
CA LEU A 61 21.42 9.29 4.12
C LEU A 61 21.93 9.59 2.71
N PRO A 62 21.10 9.38 1.66
CA PRO A 62 21.41 9.86 0.32
C PRO A 62 21.62 11.38 0.30
N PRO A 63 22.63 11.89 -0.42
CA PRO A 63 22.97 13.32 -0.41
C PRO A 63 21.84 14.22 -0.92
N HIS A 64 21.03 13.73 -1.86
CA HIS A 64 19.89 14.47 -2.41
C HIS A 64 18.76 14.64 -1.37
N LEU A 65 18.56 13.66 -0.48
CA LEU A 65 17.57 13.78 0.61
C LEU A 65 18.07 14.74 1.69
N GLN A 66 19.36 14.69 2.02
CA GLN A 66 19.95 15.60 3.01
C GLN A 66 19.74 17.06 2.61
N GLN A 67 20.03 17.42 1.36
CA GLN A 67 19.85 18.78 0.85
C GLN A 67 18.39 19.24 0.94
N ASN A 68 17.44 18.39 0.54
CA ASN A 68 16.01 18.73 0.61
C ASN A 68 15.54 18.90 2.05
N MET A 69 15.98 18.04 2.97
CA MET A 69 15.63 18.12 4.39
C MET A 69 16.19 19.38 5.06
N ASP A 70 17.42 19.77 4.71
CA ASP A 70 18.03 20.99 5.22
C ASP A 70 17.29 22.23 4.74
N LEU A 71 16.80 22.24 3.49
CA LEU A 71 15.95 23.32 2.96
C LEU A 71 14.63 23.45 3.74
N LEU A 72 14.00 22.34 4.11
CA LEU A 72 12.76 22.34 4.90
C LEU A 72 12.98 22.92 6.31
N ALA A 73 14.15 22.65 6.91
CA ALA A 73 14.48 23.14 8.25
C ALA A 73 14.97 24.59 8.27
N LYS A 74 15.49 25.12 7.14
CA LYS A 74 16.13 26.44 7.04
C LYS A 74 15.23 27.64 7.39
N HIS A 75 13.91 27.49 7.28
CA HIS A 75 12.96 28.57 7.54
C HIS A 75 12.67 28.78 9.04
N LEU A 76 13.11 27.87 9.91
CA LEU A 76 12.90 27.97 11.35
C LEU A 76 13.90 28.96 11.96
N VAL A 77 13.38 29.94 12.70
CA VAL A 77 14.18 30.97 13.38
C VAL A 77 14.81 30.43 14.66
N ASP A 78 14.13 29.50 15.34
CA ASP A 78 14.62 28.89 16.57
C ASP A 78 15.57 27.71 16.25
N PRO A 79 16.85 27.78 16.67
CA PRO A 79 17.82 26.72 16.43
C PRO A 79 17.45 25.39 17.09
N HIS A 80 16.72 25.42 18.21
CA HIS A 80 16.29 24.19 18.89
C HIS A 80 15.24 23.45 18.06
N GLN A 81 14.23 24.18 17.57
CA GLN A 81 13.21 23.63 16.68
C GLN A 81 13.81 23.14 15.37
N GLN A 82 14.76 23.88 14.80
CA GLN A 82 15.47 23.47 13.59
C GLN A 82 16.17 22.13 13.79
N HIS A 83 16.93 21.98 14.88
CA HIS A 83 17.63 20.74 15.17
C HIS A 83 16.67 19.57 15.43
N GLN A 84 15.58 19.82 16.16
CA GLN A 84 14.55 18.81 16.42
C GLN A 84 13.88 18.33 15.13
N LEU A 85 13.53 19.25 14.22
CA LEU A 85 12.95 18.91 12.93
C LEU A 85 13.93 18.14 12.05
N SER A 86 15.17 18.60 11.91
CA SER A 86 16.20 17.90 11.13
C SER A 86 16.43 16.48 11.65
N SER A 87 16.47 16.30 12.98
CA SER A 87 16.60 14.98 13.59
C SER A 87 15.41 14.07 13.27
N LEU A 88 14.19 14.61 13.33
CA LEU A 88 12.96 13.88 13.00
C LEU A 88 12.93 13.49 11.52
N LEU A 89 13.28 14.41 10.64
CA LEU A 89 13.35 14.19 9.20
C LEU A 89 14.37 13.08 8.88
N ILE A 90 15.58 13.15 9.45
CA ILE A 90 16.61 12.11 9.32
C ILE A 90 16.09 10.75 9.82
N GLN A 91 15.43 10.73 10.98
CA GLN A 91 14.86 9.51 11.58
C GLN A 91 13.85 8.82 10.65
N TYR A 92 13.04 9.59 9.94
CA TYR A 92 12.02 9.08 9.01
C TYR A 92 12.42 9.23 7.53
N SER A 93 13.71 9.38 7.24
CA SER A 93 14.24 9.61 5.89
C SER A 93 13.78 8.57 4.87
N LYS A 94 13.65 7.30 5.27
CA LYS A 94 13.14 6.22 4.43
C LYS A 94 11.73 6.48 3.88
N LEU A 95 10.88 7.23 4.59
CA LEU A 95 9.52 7.55 4.14
C LEU A 95 9.50 8.62 3.04
N PHE A 96 10.55 9.44 2.98
CA PHE A 96 10.66 10.56 2.03
C PHE A 96 11.56 10.22 0.84
N ASP A 97 12.17 9.03 0.84
CA ASP A 97 13.00 8.57 -0.26
C ASP A 97 12.14 8.18 -1.47
N ASN A 98 12.13 9.07 -2.46
CA ASN A 98 11.46 8.86 -3.75
C ASN A 98 12.43 8.39 -4.85
N SER A 99 13.69 8.08 -4.51
CA SER A 99 14.67 7.62 -5.50
C SER A 99 14.41 6.21 -6.00
N ARG A 100 13.61 5.43 -5.26
CA ARG A 100 13.22 4.05 -5.60
C ARG A 100 11.73 3.89 -5.41
N HIS A 101 11.16 2.92 -6.13
CA HIS A 101 9.79 2.48 -5.90
C HIS A 101 9.64 1.94 -4.47
N ASN A 102 8.77 2.58 -3.69
CA ASN A 102 8.49 2.16 -2.32
C ASN A 102 7.38 1.10 -2.34
N ILE A 103 7.77 -0.16 -2.20
CA ILE A 103 6.83 -1.29 -2.13
C ILE A 103 6.66 -1.66 -0.66
N SER A 104 5.42 -1.69 -0.19
CA SER A 104 5.09 -2.13 1.16
C SER A 104 5.08 -3.65 1.24
N ASP A 105 5.63 -4.21 2.32
CA ASP A 105 5.57 -5.65 2.61
C ASP A 105 4.16 -6.13 3.05
N ILE A 106 3.19 -5.21 3.16
CA ILE A 106 1.83 -5.53 3.56
C ILE A 106 1.10 -6.24 2.41
N VAL A 107 0.81 -7.52 2.60
CA VAL A 107 0.01 -8.31 1.66
C VAL A 107 -1.48 -8.02 1.87
N ILE A 108 -2.12 -7.45 0.85
CA ILE A 108 -3.57 -7.21 0.83
C ILE A 108 -4.19 -8.12 -0.24
N HIS A 109 -5.10 -9.00 0.18
CA HIS A 109 -5.87 -9.83 -0.75
C HIS A 109 -7.00 -9.01 -1.37
N ASN A 110 -6.84 -8.59 -2.62
CA ASN A 110 -7.88 -7.90 -3.37
C ASN A 110 -8.76 -8.89 -4.13
N VAL A 111 -10.07 -8.82 -3.91
CA VAL A 111 -11.08 -9.58 -4.66
C VAL A 111 -12.01 -8.59 -5.34
N PHE A 112 -12.07 -8.66 -6.67
CA PHE A 112 -12.98 -7.85 -7.48
C PHE A 112 -14.19 -8.70 -7.89
N ASN A 113 -15.38 -8.36 -7.38
CA ASN A 113 -16.61 -9.06 -7.73
C ASN A 113 -17.10 -8.59 -9.10
N THR A 114 -17.01 -9.45 -10.11
CA THR A 114 -17.51 -9.18 -11.47
C THR A 114 -18.88 -9.82 -11.68
N VAL A 115 -19.71 -9.21 -12.53
CA VAL A 115 -20.89 -9.90 -13.07
C VAL A 115 -20.45 -11.01 -14.03
N PRO A 116 -21.25 -12.07 -14.24
CA PRO A 116 -20.91 -13.12 -15.21
C PRO A 116 -20.81 -12.54 -16.63
N HIS A 117 -19.60 -12.56 -17.20
CA HIS A 117 -19.32 -12.09 -18.55
C HIS A 117 -18.06 -12.75 -19.13
N THR A 118 -17.91 -12.71 -20.45
CA THR A 118 -16.64 -13.06 -21.10
C THR A 118 -15.57 -12.02 -20.76
N PRO A 119 -14.35 -12.43 -20.35
CA PRO A 119 -13.26 -11.50 -20.07
C PRO A 119 -12.95 -10.58 -21.27
N PRO A 120 -12.93 -9.25 -21.10
CA PRO A 120 -12.50 -8.35 -22.16
C PRO A 120 -11.01 -8.54 -22.45
N THR A 121 -10.69 -8.72 -23.72
CA THR A 121 -9.31 -8.83 -24.22
C THR A 121 -9.14 -7.98 -25.47
N SER A 122 -8.33 -6.94 -25.34
CA SER A 122 -8.04 -5.97 -26.40
C SER A 122 -6.58 -6.06 -26.81
N ARG A 123 -6.32 -5.99 -28.12
CA ARG A 123 -4.95 -6.01 -28.66
C ARG A 123 -4.21 -4.70 -28.34
N PRO A 124 -2.89 -4.74 -28.09
CA PRO A 124 -2.08 -3.53 -27.94
C PRO A 124 -2.15 -2.64 -29.19
N HIS A 125 -2.13 -1.33 -28.98
CA HIS A 125 -2.03 -0.37 -30.10
C HIS A 125 -0.63 -0.39 -30.70
N ARG A 126 -0.53 -0.24 -32.02
CA ARG A 126 0.75 -0.12 -32.70
C ARG A 126 1.28 1.31 -32.52
N ASN A 127 2.31 1.48 -31.69
CA ASN A 127 3.00 2.76 -31.54
C ASN A 127 4.53 2.59 -31.62
N PRO A 128 5.15 2.81 -32.79
CA PRO A 128 6.59 2.63 -32.94
C PRO A 128 7.39 3.75 -32.27
N HIS A 129 6.83 4.95 -32.11
CA HIS A 129 7.56 6.10 -31.58
C HIS A 129 7.79 6.02 -30.07
N THR A 130 6.86 5.41 -29.33
CA THR A 130 6.97 5.24 -27.88
C THR A 130 7.42 3.85 -27.46
N HIS A 131 7.79 2.99 -28.42
CA HIS A 131 8.13 1.60 -28.13
C HIS A 131 9.31 1.48 -27.16
N GLU A 132 10.38 2.24 -27.39
CA GLU A 132 11.57 2.21 -26.54
C GLU A 132 11.27 2.65 -25.10
N GLU A 133 10.55 3.76 -24.93
CA GLU A 133 10.18 4.24 -23.59
C GLU A 133 9.18 3.29 -22.91
N THR A 134 8.25 2.70 -23.67
CA THR A 134 7.32 1.69 -23.16
C THR A 134 8.09 0.48 -22.62
N GLN A 135 9.05 -0.02 -23.39
CA GLN A 135 9.86 -1.18 -22.99
C GLN A 135 10.72 -0.85 -21.76
N ARG A 136 11.35 0.33 -21.74
CA ARG A 136 12.13 0.80 -20.60
C ARG A 136 11.31 0.82 -19.30
N LEU A 137 10.08 1.35 -19.34
CA LEU A 137 9.19 1.38 -18.17
C LEU A 137 8.75 -0.01 -17.74
N ILE A 138 8.49 -0.91 -18.70
CA ILE A 138 8.17 -2.31 -18.41
C ILE A 138 9.35 -2.97 -17.67
N ASP A 139 10.58 -2.82 -18.19
CA ASP A 139 11.77 -3.41 -17.60
C ASP A 139 12.05 -2.83 -16.20
N GLU A 140 11.86 -1.51 -16.03
CA GLU A 140 11.98 -0.82 -14.74
C GLU A 140 10.97 -1.36 -13.70
N PHE A 141 9.71 -1.50 -14.09
CA PHE A 141 8.66 -2.00 -13.18
C PHE A 141 8.78 -3.50 -12.89
N LEU A 142 9.26 -4.30 -13.85
CA LEU A 142 9.60 -5.71 -13.62
C LEU A 142 10.76 -5.83 -12.63
N ALA A 143 11.85 -5.08 -12.84
CA ALA A 143 13.01 -5.09 -11.95
C ALA A 143 12.66 -4.58 -10.54
N ALA A 144 11.72 -3.64 -10.43
CA ALA A 144 11.20 -3.16 -9.16
C ALA A 144 10.24 -4.16 -8.48
N GLY A 145 9.69 -5.14 -9.20
CA GLY A 145 8.67 -6.06 -8.67
C GLY A 145 7.27 -5.44 -8.57
N LEU A 146 7.00 -4.35 -9.30
CA LEU A 146 5.68 -3.70 -9.35
C LEU A 146 4.69 -4.42 -10.26
N ILE A 147 5.20 -5.04 -11.32
CA ILE A 147 4.42 -5.84 -12.27
C ILE A 147 5.07 -7.22 -12.43
N GLN A 148 4.32 -8.16 -12.97
CA GLN A 148 4.79 -9.50 -13.31
C GLN A 148 4.15 -9.99 -14.60
N GLU A 149 4.79 -10.95 -15.25
CA GLU A 149 4.18 -11.65 -16.38
C GLU A 149 2.93 -12.40 -15.94
N SER A 150 1.92 -12.44 -16.80
CA SER A 150 0.67 -13.15 -16.52
C SER A 150 0.10 -13.81 -17.77
N SER A 151 -0.62 -14.91 -17.57
CA SER A 151 -1.43 -15.57 -18.59
C SER A 151 -2.92 -15.21 -18.42
N SER A 152 -3.21 -13.97 -18.04
CA SER A 152 -4.57 -13.51 -17.75
C SER A 152 -5.46 -13.55 -19.00
N PRO A 153 -6.73 -13.98 -18.88
CA PRO A 153 -7.69 -13.83 -19.98
C PRO A 153 -8.18 -12.38 -20.15
N TYR A 154 -7.87 -11.49 -19.20
CA TYR A 154 -8.16 -10.05 -19.28
C TYR A 154 -6.94 -9.30 -19.81
N ALA A 155 -7.13 -8.48 -20.84
CA ALA A 155 -6.08 -7.66 -21.42
C ALA A 155 -6.62 -6.29 -21.89
N ALA A 156 -5.91 -5.22 -21.55
CA ALA A 156 -6.19 -3.86 -21.97
C ALA A 156 -4.95 -3.23 -22.62
N PRO A 157 -5.11 -2.39 -23.67
CA PRO A 157 -3.98 -1.73 -24.29
C PRO A 157 -3.43 -0.62 -23.38
N ALA A 158 -2.10 -0.53 -23.30
CA ALA A 158 -1.41 0.55 -22.61
C ALA A 158 -1.05 1.69 -23.59
N PHE A 159 -0.92 2.91 -23.06
CA PHE A 159 -0.44 4.09 -23.79
C PHE A 159 0.52 4.89 -22.92
N ILE A 160 1.54 5.47 -23.54
CA ILE A 160 2.46 6.41 -22.90
C ILE A 160 1.92 7.82 -23.09
N VAL A 161 1.90 8.58 -21.99
CA VAL A 161 1.57 10.00 -22.01
C VAL A 161 2.88 10.78 -22.05
N PRO A 162 3.07 11.67 -23.05
CA PRO A 162 4.28 12.50 -23.17
C PRO A 162 4.33 13.64 -22.15
#